data_AF-A0A8J5S4C3-F1
#
_entry.id   AF-A0A8J5S4C3-F1
#
_cell.length_a   1.000
_cell.length_b   1.000
_cell.length_c   1.000
_cell.angle_alpha   90.00
_cell.angle_beta   90.00
_cell.angle_gamma   90.00
#
_symmetry.space_group_name_H-M   'P 1'
#
loop_
_entity.id
_entity.type
_entity.pdbx_description
1 polymer ?
#
loop_
_entity_poly.entity_id
_entity_poly.type
_entity_poly.pdbx_seq_one_letter_code
_entity_poly.pdbx_strand_id
1 'polypeptide(L)'
;MVELNNTDPWETKNRAYICTVTVTKLSASQSWWFQSCSHCHKTTTSYGSGYKCSGHCQTVTTIPKYRLCLIGTDGTGSAEFVLFG
;
A
#
# COMPACT_ATOMS: atom_id res chain seq x y z
N MET A 1 6.69 -17.35 -6.22
CA MET A 1 7.02 -15.90 -6.15
C MET A 1 7.93 -15.49 -7.28
N VAL A 2 8.88 -16.34 -7.69
CA VAL A 2 9.75 -16.08 -8.84
C VAL A 2 8.93 -15.74 -10.09
N GLU A 3 7.81 -16.43 -10.30
CA GLU A 3 6.89 -16.22 -11.42
C GLU A 3 6.31 -14.80 -11.42
N LEU A 4 5.86 -14.33 -10.25
CA LEU A 4 5.29 -12.99 -10.10
C LEU A 4 6.35 -11.91 -10.33
N ASN A 5 7.56 -12.10 -9.80
CA ASN A 5 8.67 -11.16 -9.98
C ASN A 5 9.15 -11.05 -11.43
N ASN A 6 8.91 -12.07 -12.24
CA ASN A 6 9.28 -12.09 -13.67
C ASN A 6 8.18 -11.56 -14.59
N THR A 7 7.05 -11.09 -14.04
CA THR A 7 5.99 -10.49 -14.86
C THR A 7 6.37 -9.07 -15.29
N ASP A 8 6.10 -8.73 -16.56
CA ASP A 8 6.22 -7.35 -17.03
C ASP A 8 5.00 -6.53 -16.53
N PRO A 9 5.20 -5.46 -15.73
CA PRO A 9 4.12 -4.62 -15.23
C PRO A 9 3.29 -3.94 -16.34
N TRP A 10 3.86 -3.70 -17.53
CA TRP A 10 3.18 -3.06 -18.64
C TRP A 10 2.23 -4.02 -19.35
N GLU A 11 2.62 -5.28 -19.51
CA GLU A 11 1.79 -6.32 -20.10
C GLU A 11 0.69 -6.82 -19.15
N THR A 12 0.89 -6.62 -17.84
CA THR A 12 0.02 -7.13 -16.78
C THR A 12 -0.80 -6.05 -16.07
N LYS A 13 -0.80 -4.81 -16.59
CA LYS A 13 -1.37 -3.60 -15.97
C LYS A 13 -2.83 -3.70 -15.44
N ASN A 14 -3.61 -4.68 -15.89
CA ASN A 14 -4.99 -4.93 -15.42
C ASN A 14 -5.26 -6.42 -15.10
N ARG A 15 -4.21 -7.20 -14.80
CA ARG A 15 -4.34 -8.60 -14.41
C ARG A 15 -4.30 -8.72 -12.90
N ALA A 16 -5.20 -9.53 -12.35
CA ALA A 16 -5.17 -9.94 -10.96
C ALA A 16 -4.57 -11.33 -10.86
N TYR A 17 -3.82 -11.57 -9.79
CA TYR A 17 -3.22 -12.87 -9.48
C TYR A 17 -3.70 -13.33 -8.12
N ILE A 18 -3.83 -14.65 -7.97
CA ILE A 18 -4.13 -15.29 -6.70
C ILE A 18 -2.90 -16.10 -6.31
N CYS A 19 -2.40 -15.88 -5.09
CA CYS A 19 -1.29 -16.64 -4.53
C CYS A 19 -1.53 -16.91 -3.05
N THR A 20 -0.94 -17.98 -2.54
CA THR A 20 -0.88 -18.28 -1.11
C THR A 20 0.55 -18.10 -0.66
N VAL A 21 0.75 -17.34 0.43
CA VAL A 21 2.07 -16.90 0.86
C VAL A 21 2.18 -17.04 2.37
N THR A 22 3.38 -17.34 2.86
CA THR A 22 3.74 -17.22 4.27
C THR A 22 4.37 -15.85 4.49
N VAL A 23 3.80 -15.05 5.39
CA VAL A 23 4.37 -13.76 5.80
C VAL A 23 5.58 -14.02 6.68
N THR A 24 6.76 -13.58 6.26
CA THR A 24 8.02 -13.83 6.98
C THR A 24 8.53 -12.61 7.72
N LYS A 25 8.26 -11.40 7.21
CA LYS A 25 8.73 -10.14 7.79
C LYS A 25 7.75 -9.01 7.51
N LEU A 26 7.70 -8.04 8.43
CA LEU A 26 7.19 -6.70 8.17
C LEU A 26 8.37 -5.80 7.79
N SER A 27 8.22 -4.98 6.77
CA SER A 27 9.26 -4.05 6.33
C SER A 27 9.33 -2.86 7.29
N ALA A 28 10.38 -2.79 8.09
CA ALA A 28 10.59 -1.72 9.08
C ALA A 28 11.01 -0.38 8.46
N SER A 29 11.40 -0.37 7.18
CA SER A 29 11.86 0.84 6.48
C SER A 29 10.72 1.74 6.00
N GLN A 30 9.46 1.28 6.10
CA GLN A 30 8.29 2.04 5.67
C GLN A 30 7.32 2.24 6.83
N SER A 31 6.66 3.41 6.88
CA SER A 31 5.62 3.66 7.88
C SER A 31 4.47 2.64 7.73
N TRP A 32 4.07 2.04 8.85
CA TRP A 32 2.98 1.07 8.95
C TRP A 32 1.58 1.71 8.89
N TRP A 33 1.53 3.03 8.78
CA TRP A 33 0.31 3.83 8.67
C TRP A 33 0.53 5.11 7.86
N PHE A 34 -0.57 5.72 7.41
CA PHE A 34 -0.55 7.02 6.75
C PHE A 34 -1.75 7.89 7.18
N GLN A 35 -1.59 9.21 7.04
CA GLN A 35 -2.68 10.17 7.20
C GLN A 35 -3.59 10.12 5.97
N SER A 36 -4.86 9.81 6.19
CA SER A 36 -5.84 9.58 5.14
C SER A 36 -7.00 10.55 5.28
N CYS A 37 -7.56 11.01 4.16
CA CYS A 37 -8.74 11.84 4.17
C CYS A 37 -9.92 11.06 4.78
N SER A 38 -10.61 11.66 5.74
CA SER A 38 -11.76 11.02 6.40
C SER A 38 -12.96 10.79 5.47
N HIS A 39 -12.97 11.42 4.30
CA HIS A 39 -14.06 11.29 3.31
C HIS A 39 -13.74 10.33 2.16
N CYS A 40 -12.60 10.50 1.47
CA CYS A 40 -12.26 9.73 0.28
C CYS A 40 -11.15 8.71 0.48
N HIS A 41 -10.60 8.61 1.70
CA HIS A 41 -9.55 7.68 2.12
C HIS A 41 -8.21 7.74 1.36
N LYS A 42 -8.04 8.72 0.45
CA LYS A 42 -6.75 9.03 -0.18
C LYS A 42 -5.82 9.75 0.80
N THR A 43 -4.52 9.69 0.54
CA THR A 43 -3.49 10.32 1.37
C THR A 43 -3.74 11.82 1.55
N THR A 44 -3.49 12.34 2.74
CA THR A 44 -3.46 13.77 3.03
C THR A 44 -2.03 14.23 3.32
N THR A 45 -1.73 15.48 2.98
CA THR A 45 -0.48 16.15 3.38
C THR A 45 -0.80 17.35 4.28
N SER A 46 0.14 17.77 5.12
CA SER A 46 0.01 19.00 5.89
C SER A 46 -0.09 20.23 4.95
N TYR A 47 -0.92 21.20 5.32
CA TYR A 47 -1.08 22.45 4.59
C TYR A 47 -1.49 23.58 5.55
N GLY A 48 -0.54 24.47 5.86
CA GLY A 48 -0.74 25.51 6.89
C GLY A 48 -1.02 24.88 8.25
N SER A 49 -2.12 25.29 8.89
CA SER A 49 -2.61 24.72 10.16
C SER A 49 -3.52 23.49 9.98
N GLY A 50 -3.78 23.05 8.74
CA GLY A 50 -4.68 21.94 8.43
C GLY A 50 -4.07 20.89 7.51
N TYR A 51 -4.94 20.18 6.80
CA TYR A 51 -4.54 19.12 5.87
C TYR A 51 -5.15 19.35 4.49
N LYS A 52 -4.45 18.87 3.46
CA LYS A 52 -4.91 18.88 2.07
C LYS A 52 -5.04 17.45 1.54
N CYS A 53 -6.23 17.13 1.07
CA CYS A 53 -6.57 15.88 0.39
C CYS A 53 -5.87 15.78 -0.97
N SER A 54 -5.08 14.71 -1.20
CA SER A 54 -4.49 14.44 -2.53
C SER A 54 -5.54 14.07 -3.58
N GLY A 55 -6.73 13.65 -3.14
CA GLY A 55 -7.87 13.32 -3.99
C GLY A 55 -8.66 14.51 -4.54
N HIS A 56 -8.19 15.75 -4.33
CA HIS A 56 -8.91 16.98 -4.72
C HIS A 56 -10.29 17.15 -4.07
N CYS A 57 -10.49 16.54 -2.91
CA CYS A 57 -11.67 16.76 -2.08
C CYS A 57 -11.44 17.94 -1.12
N GLN A 58 -12.50 18.68 -0.76
CA GLN A 58 -12.40 19.89 0.09
C GLN A 58 -12.29 19.58 1.60
N THR A 59 -12.22 18.31 1.97
CA THR A 59 -12.14 17.86 3.36
C THR A 59 -10.75 18.17 3.96
N VAL A 60 -10.74 18.80 5.13
CA VAL A 60 -9.52 19.15 5.89
C VAL A 60 -9.27 18.23 7.09
N THR A 61 -10.14 17.25 7.32
CA THR A 61 -10.03 16.26 8.40
C THR A 61 -9.29 15.01 7.93
N THR A 62 -8.44 14.48 8.81
CA THR A 62 -7.62 13.29 8.55
C THR A 62 -7.89 12.19 9.58
N ILE A 63 -7.77 10.94 9.16
CA ILE A 63 -7.83 9.74 9.98
C ILE A 63 -6.58 8.87 9.71
N PRO A 64 -6.03 8.19 10.72
CA PRO A 64 -4.96 7.22 10.50
C PRO A 64 -5.51 5.98 9.78
N LYS A 65 -4.80 5.50 8.76
CA LYS A 65 -5.10 4.24 8.06
C LYS A 65 -3.86 3.35 7.97
N TYR A 66 -4.06 2.03 7.93
CA TYR A 66 -2.94 1.08 7.87
C TYR A 66 -2.33 1.04 6.47
N ARG A 67 -1.00 0.92 6.43
CA ARG A 67 -0.22 0.64 5.23
C ARG A 67 0.90 -0.32 5.62
N LEU A 68 0.61 -1.62 5.60
CA LEU A 68 1.56 -2.64 6.00
C LEU A 68 2.37 -3.09 4.79
N CYS A 69 3.68 -2.87 4.83
CA CYS A 69 4.61 -3.46 3.87
C CYS A 69 5.16 -4.76 4.46
N LEU A 70 5.03 -5.86 3.74
CA LEU A 70 5.40 -7.19 4.22
C LEU A 70 6.11 -8.01 3.15
N ILE A 71 6.93 -8.95 3.59
CA ILE A 71 7.63 -9.90 2.72
C ILE A 71 6.95 -11.26 2.84
N GLY A 72 6.39 -11.73 1.73
CA GLY A 72 5.76 -13.04 1.61
C GLY A 72 6.61 -14.00 0.79
N THR A 73 6.66 -15.27 1.19
CA THR A 73 7.28 -16.36 0.42
C THR A 73 6.30 -17.50 0.19
N ASP A 74 6.40 -18.19 -0.94
CA ASP A 74 5.66 -19.40 -1.28
C ASP A 74 6.56 -20.63 -1.46
N GLY A 75 7.82 -20.54 -1.03
CA GLY A 75 8.82 -21.60 -1.18
C GLY A 75 9.62 -21.55 -2.49
N THR A 76 9.15 -20.85 -3.53
CA THR A 76 9.94 -20.66 -4.77
C THR A 76 10.72 -19.35 -4.76
N GLY A 77 10.23 -18.34 -4.05
CA GLY A 77 10.93 -17.07 -3.86
C GLY A 77 10.24 -16.18 -2.84
N SER A 78 10.59 -14.89 -2.81
CA SER A 78 9.92 -13.88 -1.98
C SER A 78 9.47 -12.68 -2.80
N ALA A 79 8.42 -12.00 -2.35
CA ALA A 79 7.94 -10.74 -2.90
C ALA A 79 7.49 -9.78 -1.79
N GLU A 80 7.54 -8.48 -2.07
CA GLU A 80 6.99 -7.45 -1.19
C GLU A 80 5.53 -7.18 -1.53
N PHE A 81 4.70 -7.05 -0.49
CA PHE A 81 3.29 -6.71 -0.60
C PHE A 81 3.00 -5.46 0.22
N VAL A 82 2.09 -4.63 -0.27
CA VAL A 82 1.56 -3.48 0.48
C VAL A 82 0.08 -3.70 0.71
N LEU A 83 -0.33 -3.80 1.97
CA LEU A 83 -1.73 -3.93 2.39
C LEU A 83 -2.24 -2.59 2.91
N PHE A 84 -3.43 -2.20 2.47
CA PHE A 84 -4.13 -1.01 2.94
C PHE A 84 -5.40 -1.42 3.70
N GLY A 85 -5.60 -0.87 4.89
CA GLY A 85 -6.82 -1.04 5.71
C GLY A 85 -7.49 0.30 5.93
#